data_AF-A0A182Y108-F1
#
_entry.id   AF-A0A182Y108-F1
#
_cell.length_a   1.000
_cell.length_b   1.000
_cell.length_c   1.000
_cell.angle_alpha   90.00
_cell.angle_beta   90.00
_cell.angle_gamma   90.00
#
_symmetry.space_group_name_H-M   'P 1'
#
loop_
_entity.id
_entity.type
_entity.pdbx_description
1 polymer ?
#
loop_
_entity_poly.entity_id
_entity_poly.type
_entity_poly.pdbx_seq_one_letter_code
_entity_poly.pdbx_strand_id
1 'polypeptide(L)'
;MAEELAHDYSGYFKASNLDQELKPITVGIDRMMLRLEEFENLLELVKAESGVALNQNVPKLLALHPELDVLCERIDKLEQFVQMVGRNLDAVEKQVQIAEEELDIPDKTINVLLKSLNIFGKPKPTERLTNRNANGTYEPVPVFKTEQYFRPNGPEQPNATSDRLSEEEQPSPSCEDDCDTGTPEK
;
A
#
# COMPACT_ATOMS: atom_id res chain seq x y z
N MET A 1 87.61 29.97 5.69
CA MET A 1 86.72 29.68 4.55
C MET A 1 85.70 28.59 4.87
N ALA A 2 86.08 27.32 5.10
CA ALA A 2 85.09 26.27 5.40
C ALA A 2 84.34 26.49 6.73
N GLU A 3 85.07 26.91 7.79
CA GLU A 3 84.48 27.19 9.11
C GLU A 3 83.54 28.41 9.10
N GLU A 4 83.91 29.45 8.35
CA GLU A 4 83.10 30.67 8.16
C GLU A 4 81.82 30.36 7.39
N LEU A 5 81.92 29.57 6.32
CA LEU A 5 80.75 29.12 5.56
C LEU A 5 79.82 28.22 6.40
N ALA A 6 80.39 27.33 7.22
CA ALA A 6 79.62 26.50 8.15
C ALA A 6 78.96 27.35 9.26
N HIS A 7 79.65 28.39 9.74
CA HIS A 7 79.12 29.34 10.70
C HIS A 7 77.92 30.10 10.12
N ASP A 8 78.04 30.65 8.91
CA ASP A 8 76.98 31.39 8.23
C ASP A 8 75.75 30.51 7.94
N TYR A 9 75.96 29.28 7.45
CA TYR A 9 74.89 28.30 7.27
C TYR A 9 74.22 27.89 8.59
N SER A 10 74.99 27.71 9.66
CA SER A 10 74.41 27.42 10.99
C SER A 10 73.60 28.61 11.54
N GLY A 11 74.00 29.84 11.17
CA GLY A 11 73.30 31.08 11.48
C GLY A 11 71.93 31.14 10.81
N TYR A 12 71.80 30.64 9.58
CA TYR A 12 70.50 30.53 8.89
C TYR A 12 69.50 29.70 9.68
N PHE A 13 69.86 28.50 10.15
CA PHE A 13 68.96 27.64 10.94
C PHE A 13 68.56 28.26 12.28
N LYS A 14 69.45 29.06 12.89
CA LYS A 14 69.17 29.80 14.13
C LYS A 14 68.29 31.03 13.89
N ALA A 15 68.48 31.72 12.77
CA ALA A 15 67.75 32.93 12.40
C ALA A 15 66.37 32.64 11.81
N SER A 16 66.21 31.52 11.10
CA SER A 16 64.95 31.11 10.47
C SER A 16 63.96 30.45 11.44
N ASN A 17 64.30 30.37 12.74
CA ASN A 17 63.52 29.74 13.82
C ASN A 17 62.66 28.58 13.32
N LEU A 18 63.30 27.57 12.71
CA LEU A 18 62.63 26.52 11.95
C LEU A 18 61.57 25.78 12.78
N ASP A 19 61.82 25.62 14.08
CA ASP A 19 60.87 25.05 15.04
C ASP A 19 59.57 25.84 15.12
N GLN A 20 59.62 27.17 15.01
CA GLN A 20 58.46 28.05 15.00
C GLN A 20 57.63 27.91 13.72
N GLU A 21 58.27 27.65 12.57
CA GLU A 21 57.58 27.42 11.30
C GLU A 21 57.03 26.00 11.18
N LEU A 22 57.72 25.00 11.74
CA LEU A 22 57.31 23.59 11.67
C LEU A 22 56.21 23.23 12.69
N LYS A 23 56.18 23.92 13.83
CA LYS A 23 55.18 23.69 14.89
C LYS A 23 53.72 23.83 14.40
N PRO A 24 53.30 24.89 13.70
CA PRO A 24 51.92 24.98 13.21
C PRO A 24 51.58 23.88 12.18
N ILE A 25 52.56 23.44 11.38
CA ILE A 25 52.39 22.33 10.43
C ILE A 25 52.16 21.02 11.20
N THR A 26 52.99 20.72 12.19
CA THR A 26 52.88 19.51 13.02
C THR A 26 51.54 19.47 13.75
N VAL A 27 51.15 20.57 14.39
CA VAL A 27 49.83 20.69 15.04
C VAL A 27 48.68 20.57 14.04
N GLY A 28 48.87 21.05 12.81
CA GLY A 28 47.91 20.88 11.71
C GLY A 28 47.73 19.41 11.32
N ILE A 29 48.82 18.67 11.20
CA ILE A 29 48.83 17.23 10.92
C ILE A 29 48.13 16.48 12.06
N ASP A 30 48.47 16.75 13.32
CA ASP A 30 47.85 16.09 14.48
C ASP A 30 46.34 16.31 14.51
N ARG A 31 45.88 17.54 14.21
CA ARG A 31 44.45 17.85 14.11
C ARG A 31 43.77 17.14 12.96
N MET A 32 44.44 17.00 11.81
CA MET A 32 43.89 16.26 10.67
C MET A 32 43.79 14.76 10.97
N MET A 33 44.80 14.18 11.62
CA MET A 33 44.77 12.79 12.05
C MET A 33 43.61 12.52 13.00
N LEU A 34 43.43 13.36 14.02
CA LEU A 34 42.32 13.24 14.96
C LEU A 34 40.96 13.34 14.27
N ARG A 35 40.80 14.27 13.31
CA ARG A 35 39.58 14.37 12.52
C ARG A 35 39.33 13.14 11.65
N LEU A 36 40.38 12.54 11.07
CA LEU A 36 40.23 11.32 10.27
C LEU A 36 39.75 10.15 11.14
N GLU A 37 40.27 10.01 12.35
CA GLU A 37 39.79 9.01 13.32
C GLU A 37 38.31 9.25 13.68
N GLU A 38 37.91 10.51 13.91
CA GLU A 38 36.50 10.86 14.13
C GLU A 38 35.62 10.49 12.93
N PHE A 39 36.07 10.79 11.71
CA PHE A 39 35.33 10.44 10.49
C PHE A 39 35.22 8.93 10.28
N GLU A 40 36.28 8.17 10.60
CA GLU A 40 36.26 6.72 10.52
C GLU A 40 35.20 6.14 11.49
N ASN A 41 35.19 6.60 12.74
CA ASN A 41 34.19 6.19 13.73
C ASN A 41 32.76 6.52 13.28
N LEU A 42 32.53 7.71 12.72
CA LEU A 42 31.22 8.09 12.18
C LEU A 42 30.83 7.21 10.99
N LEU A 43 31.77 6.87 10.12
CA LEU A 43 31.52 5.98 8.97
C LEU A 43 31.17 4.57 9.43
N GLU A 44 31.84 4.05 10.45
CA GLU A 44 31.50 2.76 11.05
C GLU A 44 30.09 2.76 11.63
N LEU A 45 29.71 3.84 12.34
CA LEU A 45 28.37 3.98 12.88
C LEU A 45 27.29 3.99 11.77
N VAL A 46 27.50 4.77 10.71
CA VAL A 46 26.59 4.82 9.56
C VAL A 46 26.48 3.47 8.86
N LYS A 47 27.61 2.74 8.71
CA LYS A 47 27.61 1.39 8.13
C LYS A 47 26.84 0.41 9.00
N ALA A 48 27.00 0.47 10.33
CA ALA A 48 26.28 -0.39 11.25
C ALA A 48 24.77 -0.12 11.20
N GLU A 49 24.36 1.16 11.23
CA GLU A 49 22.95 1.56 11.14
C GLU A 49 22.33 1.15 9.80
N SER A 50 23.03 1.43 8.70
CA SER A 50 22.62 1.01 7.35
C SER A 50 22.51 -0.52 7.25
N GLY A 51 23.43 -1.24 7.90
CA GLY A 51 23.42 -2.69 7.98
C GLY A 51 22.19 -3.23 8.70
N VAL A 52 21.76 -2.60 9.80
CA VAL A 52 20.50 -2.96 10.49
C VAL A 52 19.29 -2.67 9.60
N ALA A 53 19.24 -1.50 8.98
CA ALA A 53 18.14 -1.12 8.12
C ALA A 53 17.98 -2.11 6.94
N LEU A 54 19.08 -2.38 6.22
CA LEU A 54 19.05 -3.16 4.99
C LEU A 54 18.94 -4.67 5.24
N ASN A 55 19.61 -5.20 6.27
CA ASN A 55 19.65 -6.65 6.50
C ASN A 55 18.57 -7.13 7.47
N GLN A 56 17.94 -6.25 8.25
CA GLN A 56 16.92 -6.64 9.22
C GLN A 56 15.57 -5.96 8.96
N ASN A 57 15.53 -4.63 8.93
CA ASN A 57 14.25 -3.91 8.90
C ASN A 57 13.54 -4.05 7.55
N VAL A 58 14.26 -3.83 6.44
CA VAL A 58 13.70 -3.93 5.09
C VAL A 58 13.18 -5.35 4.80
N PRO A 59 13.93 -6.44 5.05
CA PRO A 59 13.43 -7.80 4.82
C PRO A 59 12.22 -8.14 5.70
N LYS A 60 12.20 -7.71 6.96
CA LYS A 60 11.03 -7.90 7.85
C LYS A 60 9.80 -7.18 7.32
N LEU A 61 9.95 -5.94 6.84
CA LEU A 61 8.85 -5.19 6.26
C LEU A 61 8.33 -5.85 4.97
N LEU A 62 9.22 -6.31 4.10
CA LEU A 62 8.85 -7.03 2.88
C LEU A 62 8.14 -8.36 3.20
N ALA A 63 8.55 -9.05 4.27
CA ALA A 63 7.89 -10.27 4.72
C ALA A 63 6.45 -10.05 5.22
N LEU A 64 6.10 -8.83 5.65
CA LEU A 64 4.73 -8.47 6.04
C LEU A 64 3.82 -8.16 4.83
N HIS A 65 4.40 -7.87 3.66
CA HIS A 65 3.63 -7.47 2.47
C HIS A 65 2.57 -8.51 2.07
N PRO A 66 2.86 -9.82 2.00
CA PRO A 66 1.85 -10.80 1.60
C PRO A 66 0.68 -10.90 2.59
N GLU A 67 0.96 -10.76 3.90
CA GLU A 67 -0.10 -10.75 4.92
C GLU A 67 -0.99 -9.51 4.80
N LEU A 68 -0.38 -8.36 4.46
CA LEU A 68 -1.11 -7.13 4.20
C LEU A 68 -1.99 -7.25 2.95
N ASP A 69 -1.49 -7.83 1.87
CA ASP A 69 -2.27 -8.07 0.63
C ASP A 69 -3.50 -8.92 0.92
N VAL A 70 -3.31 -10.03 1.66
CA VAL A 70 -4.43 -10.90 2.08
C VAL A 70 -5.44 -10.13 2.94
N LEU A 71 -4.97 -9.26 3.83
CA LEU A 71 -5.86 -8.44 4.66
C LEU A 71 -6.64 -7.43 3.80
N CYS A 72 -5.99 -6.75 2.86
CA CYS A 72 -6.62 -5.84 1.91
C CYS A 72 -7.70 -6.56 1.09
N GLU A 73 -7.40 -7.74 0.53
CA GLU A 73 -8.38 -8.54 -0.20
C GLU A 73 -9.60 -8.91 0.66
N ARG A 74 -9.37 -9.25 1.94
CA ARG A 74 -10.46 -9.55 2.87
C ARG A 74 -11.32 -8.33 3.17
N ILE A 75 -10.71 -7.15 3.28
CA ILE A 75 -11.42 -5.88 3.44
C ILE A 75 -12.25 -5.57 2.20
N ASP A 76 -11.68 -5.70 1.00
CA ASP A 76 -12.38 -5.45 -0.27
C ASP A 76 -13.59 -6.38 -0.45
N LYS A 77 -13.44 -7.67 -0.14
CA LYS A 77 -14.54 -8.65 -0.16
C LYS A 77 -15.63 -8.28 0.84
N LEU A 78 -15.25 -7.84 2.04
CA LEU A 78 -16.20 -7.41 3.06
C LEU A 78 -16.94 -6.14 2.62
N GLU A 79 -16.25 -5.17 2.02
CA GLU A 79 -16.85 -3.95 1.51
C GLU A 79 -17.90 -4.27 0.43
N GLN A 80 -17.55 -5.11 -0.55
CA GLN A 80 -18.48 -5.56 -1.59
C GLN A 80 -19.70 -6.26 -0.99
N PHE A 81 -19.48 -7.10 0.02
CA PHE A 81 -20.57 -7.77 0.74
C PHE A 81 -21.50 -6.76 1.42
N VAL A 82 -20.96 -5.80 2.17
CA VAL A 82 -21.74 -4.75 2.83
C VAL A 82 -22.53 -3.91 1.82
N GLN A 83 -21.93 -3.55 0.69
CA GLN A 83 -22.62 -2.83 -0.39
C GLN A 83 -23.78 -3.64 -0.98
N MET A 84 -23.61 -4.96 -1.15
CA MET A 84 -24.69 -5.85 -1.58
C MET A 84 -25.81 -5.91 -0.53
N VAL A 85 -25.47 -6.03 0.75
CA VAL A 85 -26.46 -6.00 1.84
C VAL A 85 -27.24 -4.69 1.83
N GLY A 86 -26.56 -3.55 1.67
CA GLY A 86 -27.19 -2.23 1.56
C GLY A 86 -28.20 -2.16 0.41
N ARG A 87 -27.80 -2.59 -0.80
CA ARG A 87 -28.71 -2.65 -1.97
C ARG A 87 -29.94 -3.52 -1.73
N ASN A 88 -29.76 -4.66 -1.05
CA ASN A 88 -30.87 -5.55 -0.71
C ASN A 88 -31.80 -4.92 0.33
N LEU A 89 -31.25 -4.20 1.31
CA LEU A 89 -32.05 -3.48 2.31
C LEU A 89 -32.85 -2.34 1.69
N ASP A 90 -32.23 -1.52 0.83
CA ASP A 90 -32.92 -0.43 0.12
C ASP A 90 -34.09 -0.95 -0.71
N ALA A 91 -33.92 -2.10 -1.37
CA ALA A 91 -34.97 -2.73 -2.17
C ALA A 91 -36.11 -3.26 -1.30
N VAL A 92 -35.82 -3.84 -0.13
CA VAL A 92 -36.82 -4.26 0.85
C VAL A 92 -37.55 -3.05 1.45
N GLU A 93 -36.82 -2.01 1.84
CA GLU A 93 -37.39 -0.77 2.39
C GLU A 93 -38.38 -0.13 1.41
N LYS A 94 -38.02 -0.06 0.11
CA LYS A 94 -38.92 0.44 -0.93
C LYS A 94 -40.21 -0.36 -1.02
N GLN A 95 -40.14 -1.69 -0.95
CA GLN A 95 -41.32 -2.56 -1.01
C GLN A 95 -42.18 -2.41 0.24
N VAL A 96 -41.58 -2.30 1.42
CA VAL A 96 -42.30 -2.02 2.67
C VAL A 96 -43.03 -0.69 2.57
N GLN A 97 -42.36 0.37 2.10
CA GLN A 97 -42.97 1.69 1.94
C GLN A 97 -44.17 1.65 0.99
N ILE A 98 -44.08 0.92 -0.13
CA ILE A 98 -45.21 0.75 -1.06
C ILE A 98 -46.37 -0.02 -0.39
N ALA A 99 -46.06 -1.06 0.40
CA ALA A 99 -47.09 -1.82 1.11
C ALA A 99 -47.78 -0.99 2.21
N GLU A 100 -47.03 -0.16 2.94
CA GLU A 100 -47.59 0.77 3.92
C GLU A 100 -48.54 1.78 3.27
N GLU A 101 -48.16 2.32 2.09
CA GLU A 101 -48.99 3.24 1.32
C GLU A 101 -50.26 2.56 0.76
N GLU A 102 -50.17 1.32 0.29
CA GLU A 102 -51.34 0.53 -0.16
C GLU A 102 -52.31 0.18 0.99
N LEU A 103 -51.80 0.00 2.21
CA LEU A 103 -52.57 -0.39 3.40
C LEU A 103 -53.03 0.81 4.26
N ASP A 104 -52.70 2.05 3.88
CA ASP A 104 -52.97 3.28 4.65
C ASP A 104 -52.45 3.21 6.10
N ILE A 105 -51.32 2.51 6.31
CA ILE A 105 -50.68 2.38 7.62
C ILE A 105 -49.88 3.66 7.88
N PRO A 106 -50.12 4.40 8.98
CA PRO A 106 -49.42 5.64 9.23
C PRO A 106 -47.91 5.40 9.44
N ASP A 107 -47.09 6.20 8.75
CA ASP A 107 -45.61 6.23 8.67
C ASP A 107 -44.82 6.09 10.00
N LYS A 108 -45.45 6.02 11.18
CA LYS A 108 -44.78 6.21 12.47
C LYS A 108 -44.25 4.94 13.14
N THR A 109 -44.63 3.75 12.69
CA THR A 109 -44.32 2.51 13.44
C THR A 109 -43.06 1.78 12.94
N ILE A 110 -42.79 1.74 11.63
CA ILE A 110 -41.65 0.99 11.06
C ILE A 110 -40.44 1.89 10.79
N ASN A 111 -40.67 3.16 10.45
CA ASN A 111 -39.62 4.16 10.25
C ASN A 111 -38.70 4.38 11.47
N VAL A 112 -39.17 4.10 12.69
CA VAL A 112 -38.38 4.30 13.93
C VAL A 112 -37.23 3.30 14.04
N LEU A 113 -37.37 2.10 13.45
CA LEU A 113 -36.32 1.07 13.48
C LEU A 113 -35.26 1.28 12.37
N LEU A 114 -35.64 1.88 11.23
CA LEU A 114 -34.76 2.05 10.05
C LEU A 114 -34.01 3.40 10.01
N LYS A 115 -34.52 4.43 10.69
CA LYS A 115 -33.90 5.76 10.76
C LYS A 115 -32.57 5.83 11.52
N SER A 116 -32.20 4.76 12.24
CA SER A 116 -30.91 4.69 12.94
C SER A 116 -29.71 4.51 12.00
N LEU A 117 -29.94 4.25 10.70
CA LEU A 117 -28.89 3.85 9.76
C LEU A 117 -28.75 4.68 8.46
N ASN A 118 -29.62 5.64 8.13
CA ASN A 118 -29.51 6.36 6.84
C ASN A 118 -29.43 7.90 6.95
N ILE A 119 -28.28 8.43 6.50
CA ILE A 119 -27.99 9.81 6.13
C ILE A 119 -28.21 9.87 4.59
N PHE A 120 -28.77 10.96 4.05
CA PHE A 120 -29.07 11.22 2.62
C PHE A 120 -30.43 10.74 2.07
N GLY A 121 -31.47 11.58 2.23
CA GLY A 121 -32.78 11.41 1.58
C GLY A 121 -32.94 12.25 0.30
N LYS A 122 -33.49 11.64 -0.77
CA LYS A 122 -33.91 12.27 -2.04
C LYS A 122 -35.46 12.33 -2.15
N PRO A 123 -36.04 13.22 -2.99
CA PRO A 123 -37.49 13.48 -3.01
C PRO A 123 -38.34 12.44 -3.78
N LYS A 124 -39.61 12.29 -3.37
CA LYS A 124 -40.59 11.27 -3.85
C LYS A 124 -41.26 11.63 -5.21
N PRO A 125 -41.49 10.67 -6.12
CA PRO A 125 -42.33 10.83 -7.33
C PRO A 125 -43.84 10.66 -7.07
N THR A 126 -44.67 11.16 -8.00
CA THR A 126 -46.14 11.37 -7.91
C THR A 126 -47.01 10.24 -8.49
N GLU A 127 -46.47 9.05 -8.73
CA GLU A 127 -47.22 7.90 -9.26
C GLU A 127 -47.43 6.87 -8.14
N ARG A 128 -48.66 6.36 -7.94
CA ARG A 128 -48.94 5.31 -6.94
C ARG A 128 -48.21 4.04 -7.36
N LEU A 129 -47.09 3.78 -6.69
CA LEU A 129 -46.29 2.58 -6.89
C LEU A 129 -47.05 1.36 -6.33
N THR A 130 -46.88 0.20 -6.96
CA THR A 130 -47.41 -1.08 -6.47
C THR A 130 -46.32 -2.15 -6.50
N ASN A 131 -46.36 -3.07 -5.54
CA ASN A 131 -45.43 -4.21 -5.46
C ASN A 131 -45.90 -5.43 -6.27
N ARG A 132 -46.99 -5.29 -7.03
CA ARG A 132 -47.58 -6.37 -7.83
C ARG A 132 -47.04 -6.36 -9.25
N ASN A 133 -46.76 -7.55 -9.78
CA ASN A 133 -46.39 -7.73 -11.19
C ASN A 133 -47.62 -7.58 -12.12
N ALA A 134 -47.41 -7.72 -13.43
CA ALA A 134 -48.46 -7.58 -14.45
C ALA A 134 -49.66 -8.55 -14.25
N ASN A 135 -49.47 -9.64 -13.51
CA ASN A 135 -50.51 -10.62 -13.18
C ASN A 135 -51.21 -10.33 -11.84
N GLY A 136 -50.89 -9.21 -11.19
CA GLY A 136 -51.45 -8.82 -9.90
C GLY A 136 -50.87 -9.59 -8.70
N THR A 137 -49.80 -10.37 -8.90
CA THR A 137 -49.15 -11.16 -7.84
C THR A 137 -47.92 -10.45 -7.28
N TYR A 138 -47.70 -10.56 -5.97
CA TYR A 138 -46.51 -10.04 -5.32
C TYR A 138 -45.28 -10.90 -5.67
N GLU A 139 -44.17 -10.25 -6.00
CA GLU A 139 -42.89 -10.90 -6.23
C GLU A 139 -41.87 -10.45 -5.17
N PRO A 140 -41.35 -11.36 -4.34
CA PRO A 140 -40.35 -11.02 -3.32
C PRO A 140 -39.06 -10.48 -3.94
N VAL A 141 -38.46 -9.48 -3.29
CA VAL A 141 -37.13 -8.99 -3.69
C VAL A 141 -36.09 -10.09 -3.48
N PRO A 142 -35.23 -10.36 -4.48
CA PRO A 142 -34.12 -11.27 -4.30
C PRO A 142 -33.11 -10.66 -3.32
N VAL A 143 -33.05 -11.17 -2.10
CA VAL A 143 -32.05 -10.80 -1.10
C VAL A 143 -30.93 -11.84 -1.03
N PHE A 144 -29.73 -11.41 -0.64
CA PHE A 144 -28.60 -12.30 -0.42
C PHE A 144 -28.92 -13.38 0.61
N LYS A 145 -28.33 -14.57 0.44
CA LYS A 145 -28.44 -15.68 1.39
C LYS A 145 -27.16 -15.80 2.20
N THR A 146 -27.26 -15.65 3.52
CA THR A 146 -26.12 -15.69 4.44
C THR A 146 -25.32 -16.99 4.30
N GLU A 147 -25.97 -18.11 3.99
CA GLU A 147 -25.36 -19.43 3.83
C GLU A 147 -24.41 -19.53 2.63
N GLN A 148 -24.57 -18.63 1.65
CA GLN A 148 -23.68 -18.56 0.48
C GLN A 148 -22.36 -17.86 0.79
N TYR A 149 -22.32 -17.05 1.85
CA TYR A 149 -21.16 -16.22 2.22
C TYR A 149 -20.51 -16.67 3.53
N PHE A 150 -21.27 -17.27 4.45
CA PHE A 150 -20.78 -17.73 5.75
C PHE A 150 -21.08 -19.22 5.91
N ARG A 151 -20.03 -20.05 5.93
CA ARG A 151 -20.17 -21.49 6.22
C ARG A 151 -20.19 -21.73 7.74
N PRO A 152 -21.04 -22.65 8.25
CA PRO A 152 -21.18 -22.85 9.69
C PRO A 152 -19.92 -23.33 10.40
N ASN A 153 -18.95 -23.96 9.73
CA ASN A 153 -17.64 -24.36 10.27
C ASN A 153 -16.68 -24.73 9.12
N GLY A 154 -15.57 -24.01 8.90
CA GLY A 154 -14.48 -24.48 8.03
C GLY A 154 -13.52 -23.39 7.54
N PRO A 155 -12.22 -23.70 7.33
CA PRO A 155 -11.21 -22.73 6.92
C PRO A 155 -11.46 -22.24 5.48
N GLU A 156 -11.07 -20.99 5.24
CA GLU A 156 -11.14 -20.29 3.94
C GLU A 156 -10.31 -21.07 2.91
N GLN A 157 -10.92 -21.57 1.82
CA GLN A 157 -10.19 -22.13 0.69
C GLN A 157 -9.90 -21.05 -0.35
N PRO A 158 -8.75 -21.09 -1.04
CA PRO A 158 -8.49 -20.22 -2.17
C PRO A 158 -9.40 -20.63 -3.34
N ASN A 159 -10.17 -19.66 -3.81
CA ASN A 159 -11.13 -19.67 -4.92
C ASN A 159 -10.91 -20.75 -6.00
N ALA A 160 -11.94 -21.58 -6.21
CA ALA A 160 -12.16 -22.27 -7.49
C ALA A 160 -13.13 -21.41 -8.33
N THR A 161 -12.67 -21.11 -9.55
CA THR A 161 -13.27 -20.34 -10.63
C THR A 161 -14.66 -20.80 -11.06
N SER A 162 -15.46 -19.89 -11.63
CA SER A 162 -16.53 -20.22 -12.56
C SER A 162 -16.46 -19.31 -13.79
N ASP A 163 -15.69 -19.75 -14.78
CA ASP A 163 -15.90 -19.42 -16.19
C ASP A 163 -17.24 -20.01 -16.68
N ARG A 164 -18.02 -19.24 -17.45
CA ARG A 164 -18.91 -19.73 -18.51
C ARG A 164 -19.36 -18.62 -19.48
N LEU A 165 -18.66 -18.57 -20.63
CA LEU A 165 -19.05 -18.31 -22.05
C LEU A 165 -20.17 -17.29 -22.37
N SER A 166 -20.06 -16.44 -23.41
CA SER A 166 -20.00 -16.83 -24.84
C SER A 166 -19.64 -15.66 -25.79
N GLU A 167 -18.87 -15.99 -26.85
CA GLU A 167 -18.87 -15.48 -28.26
C GLU A 167 -18.48 -14.01 -28.54
N GLU A 168 -17.53 -13.68 -29.44
CA GLU A 168 -17.54 -13.91 -30.91
C GLU A 168 -16.14 -14.08 -31.55
N GLU A 169 -16.16 -14.52 -32.81
CA GLU A 169 -15.13 -15.24 -33.58
C GLU A 169 -14.46 -14.40 -34.71
N GLN A 170 -13.13 -14.54 -34.83
CA GLN A 170 -12.23 -14.47 -36.03
C GLN A 170 -11.93 -13.16 -36.82
N PRO A 171 -10.85 -13.10 -37.65
CA PRO A 171 -9.66 -13.98 -37.80
C PRO A 171 -8.28 -13.25 -37.87
N SER A 172 -7.21 -14.07 -37.83
CA SER A 172 -5.75 -13.82 -37.92
C SER A 172 -5.27 -13.25 -39.29
N PRO A 173 -3.98 -12.85 -39.49
CA PRO A 173 -2.88 -13.84 -39.60
C PRO A 173 -1.46 -13.40 -39.16
N SER A 174 -0.68 -14.43 -38.79
CA SER A 174 0.77 -14.68 -38.98
C SER A 174 1.79 -13.52 -38.96
N CYS A 175 2.87 -13.69 -38.20
CA CYS A 175 4.24 -13.84 -38.72
C CYS A 175 5.08 -14.57 -37.67
N GLU A 176 5.66 -15.69 -38.10
CA GLU A 176 6.75 -16.40 -37.46
C GLU A 176 8.01 -15.52 -37.56
N ASP A 177 8.84 -15.50 -36.52
CA ASP A 177 10.31 -15.49 -36.69
C ASP A 177 10.97 -15.83 -35.36
N ASP A 178 11.43 -17.08 -35.30
CA ASP A 178 12.52 -17.53 -34.44
C ASP A 178 13.78 -16.72 -34.74
N CYS A 179 14.44 -16.20 -33.70
CA CYS A 179 15.88 -15.99 -33.72
C CYS A 179 16.44 -16.10 -32.30
N ASP A 180 16.59 -17.35 -31.88
CA ASP A 180 17.75 -17.78 -31.11
C ASP A 180 19.01 -17.59 -31.98
N THR A 181 19.95 -16.77 -31.51
CA THR A 181 21.37 -17.13 -31.61
C THR A 181 22.13 -16.47 -30.49
N GLY A 182 22.83 -17.29 -29.72
CA GLY A 182 23.65 -16.90 -28.59
C GLY A 182 24.85 -15.99 -28.89
N THR A 183 25.49 -15.67 -27.77
CA THR A 183 26.72 -14.92 -27.52
C THR A 183 27.89 -15.27 -28.48
N PRO A 184 28.92 -14.40 -28.62
CA PRO A 184 29.99 -14.42 -27.62
C PRO A 184 30.68 -13.07 -27.31
N GLU A 185 31.41 -13.15 -26.20
CA GLU A 185 32.33 -12.20 -25.58
C GLU A 185 33.27 -11.43 -26.53
N LYS A 186 33.53 -10.18 -26.18
CA LYS A 186 34.89 -9.62 -26.17
C LYS A 186 35.04 -8.49 -25.17
#